data_AF-A0A954SQ06-F1
#
_entry.id   AF-A0A954SQ06-F1
#
_cell.length_a   1.000
_cell.length_b   1.000
_cell.length_c   1.000
_cell.angle_alpha   90.00
_cell.angle_beta   90.00
_cell.angle_gamma   90.00
#
_symmetry.space_group_name_H-M   'P 1'
#
loop_
_entity.id
_entity.type
_entity.pdbx_description
1 polymer ?
#
loop_
_entity_poly.entity_id
_entity_poly.type
_entity_poly.pdbx_seq_one_letter_code
_entity_poly.pdbx_strand_id
1 'polypeptide(L)'
;MAPSTPSSPLIELLQSVSSFSSIDFSRKLARFEEAGFESTAEIDVFCGVWETYCGELLHGSGDPGYLHPLASLFQQSSNEEGRRRLIQRGLPSLRQLFESRCHIREGSSPDDWLFLLKILVSLDHPQTGGQIVVDVIQSGFGGESFVWGVIFDIAIEDSEWSRFLQEKCASNPPDLFCGICFLDFSNHLAKTEGMSPHPFGTGSGLKLLQEWLSSDDPGDESYAMSAAETIQFLGGAEQRELLDLAVTHDSEEVRLIVSEVLSNVDCERGTVLLRELCFNPATTRRAASRLRESGRENAIPAEINHPEFVALSEFCEWLRDPENFGEIADEIDCIGREKLYWPPTGDEREFFFFKYVYFSDCQEGNQPDETGVGVVGSRTVSLVGHTNPSMSLREILALHCCWELQQQGDARAPALLSVEEGERLLRVPPGN
;
A
#
# COMPACT_ATOMS: atom_id res chain seq x y z
N MET A 1 59.13 -1.65 -8.23
CA MET A 1 58.06 -0.73 -7.81
C MET A 1 56.77 -1.30 -8.36
N ALA A 2 55.89 -1.81 -7.50
CA ALA A 2 54.55 -2.17 -7.94
C ALA A 2 53.82 -0.88 -8.36
N PRO A 3 53.06 -0.87 -9.46
CA PRO A 3 52.26 0.29 -9.85
C PRO A 3 51.29 0.61 -8.71
N SER A 4 51.23 1.88 -8.30
CA SER A 4 50.22 2.35 -7.35
C SER A 4 48.85 2.12 -7.99
N THR A 5 48.04 1.25 -7.38
CA THR A 5 46.65 1.05 -7.77
C THR A 5 45.94 2.41 -7.71
N PRO A 6 45.17 2.80 -8.74
CA PRO A 6 44.39 4.03 -8.69
C PRO A 6 43.46 4.01 -7.48
N SER A 7 43.40 5.14 -6.77
CA SER A 7 42.49 5.33 -5.63
C SER A 7 41.06 5.28 -6.13
N SER A 8 40.19 4.52 -5.44
CA SER A 8 38.76 4.48 -5.77
C SER A 8 38.13 5.86 -5.55
N PRO A 9 37.31 6.36 -6.49
CA PRO A 9 36.58 7.61 -6.31
C PRO A 9 35.70 7.64 -5.05
N LEU A 10 35.19 6.48 -4.61
CA LEU A 10 34.41 6.37 -3.37
C LEU A 10 35.30 6.59 -2.14
N ILE A 11 36.51 6.04 -2.14
CA ILE A 11 37.48 6.24 -1.05
C ILE A 11 37.83 7.73 -0.91
N GLU A 12 38.09 8.42 -2.03
CA GLU A 12 38.39 9.86 -2.02
C GLU A 12 37.21 10.68 -1.49
N LEU A 13 35.98 10.34 -1.87
CA LEU A 13 34.77 10.99 -1.37
C LEU A 13 34.59 10.77 0.14
N LEU A 14 34.71 9.52 0.60
CA LEU A 14 34.55 9.16 2.02
C LEU A 14 35.59 9.85 2.91
N GLN A 15 36.84 9.94 2.44
CA GLN A 15 37.92 10.64 3.16
C GLN A 15 37.74 12.16 3.23
N SER A 16 36.83 12.74 2.42
CA SER A 16 36.59 14.17 2.35
C SER A 16 35.21 14.57 2.90
N VAL A 17 34.52 13.70 3.64
CA VAL A 17 33.18 13.96 4.21
C VAL A 17 33.11 15.26 5.01
N SER A 18 34.16 15.56 5.80
CA SER A 18 34.26 16.77 6.63
C SER A 18 34.46 18.07 5.83
N SER A 19 34.68 17.97 4.52
CA SER A 19 34.97 19.11 3.63
C SER A 19 33.76 19.51 2.77
N PHE A 20 32.66 18.78 2.84
CA PHE A 20 31.44 19.08 2.09
C PHE A 20 30.34 19.60 3.00
N SER A 21 29.32 20.24 2.44
CA SER A 21 28.02 20.35 3.09
C SER A 21 27.29 19.01 3.02
N SER A 22 26.32 18.75 3.89
CA SER A 22 25.50 17.52 3.86
C SER A 22 24.78 17.33 2.52
N ILE A 23 24.28 18.42 1.94
CA ILE A 23 23.61 18.42 0.61
C ILE A 23 24.60 18.04 -0.50
N ASP A 24 25.79 18.65 -0.54
CA ASP A 24 26.76 18.35 -1.60
C ASP A 24 27.35 16.96 -1.46
N PHE A 25 27.54 16.48 -0.23
CA PHE A 25 27.97 15.11 0.02
C PHE A 25 26.91 14.12 -0.45
N SER A 26 25.64 14.31 -0.07
CA SER A 26 24.53 13.45 -0.51
C SER A 26 24.45 13.36 -2.03
N ARG A 27 24.55 14.50 -2.75
CA ARG A 27 24.54 14.52 -4.21
C ARG A 27 25.70 13.75 -4.83
N LYS A 28 26.88 13.79 -4.19
CA LYS A 28 28.05 13.04 -4.65
C LYS A 28 27.94 11.56 -4.34
N LEU A 29 27.39 11.22 -3.18
CA LEU A 29 27.22 9.86 -2.71
C LEU A 29 26.17 9.10 -3.54
N ALA A 30 25.10 9.78 -3.98
CA ALA A 30 24.08 9.20 -4.84
C ALA A 30 24.64 8.54 -6.12
N ARG A 31 25.80 9.01 -6.62
CA ARG A 31 26.48 8.39 -7.77
C ARG A 31 27.09 7.02 -7.47
N PHE A 32 27.34 6.73 -6.21
CA PHE A 32 27.89 5.47 -5.73
C PHE A 32 26.83 4.52 -5.19
N GLU A 33 25.63 5.04 -4.86
CA GLU A 33 24.48 4.21 -4.50
C GLU A 33 24.09 3.26 -5.64
N GLU A 34 24.26 3.64 -6.91
CA GLU A 34 23.96 2.73 -8.03
C GLU A 34 25.09 1.71 -8.30
N ALA A 35 26.34 2.07 -8.01
CA ALA A 35 27.51 1.25 -8.35
C ALA A 35 27.85 0.21 -7.26
N GLY A 36 27.52 0.53 -6.00
CA GLY A 36 27.90 -0.21 -4.82
C GLY A 36 29.42 -0.31 -4.59
N PHE A 37 29.82 -1.20 -3.68
CA PHE A 37 31.24 -1.40 -3.36
C PHE A 37 31.93 -2.30 -4.39
N GLU A 38 33.00 -1.81 -5.01
CA GLU A 38 33.82 -2.55 -5.97
C GLU A 38 34.83 -3.48 -5.27
N SER A 39 35.15 -3.22 -4.00
CA SER A 39 36.12 -4.03 -3.26
C SER A 39 35.91 -4.02 -1.74
N THR A 40 36.49 -5.03 -1.06
CA THR A 40 36.51 -5.08 0.41
C THR A 40 37.31 -3.93 1.03
N ALA A 41 38.26 -3.33 0.29
CA ALA A 41 39.03 -2.18 0.75
C ALA A 41 38.16 -0.92 0.86
N GLU A 42 37.22 -0.74 -0.07
CA GLU A 42 36.24 0.35 0.01
C GLU A 42 35.31 0.19 1.21
N ILE A 43 34.88 -1.06 1.48
CA ILE A 43 34.06 -1.38 2.66
C ILE A 43 34.83 -1.09 3.95
N ASP A 44 36.12 -1.42 4.01
CA ASP A 44 36.95 -1.15 5.18
C ASP A 44 37.12 0.36 5.43
N VAL A 45 37.29 1.15 4.36
CA VAL A 45 37.34 2.62 4.42
C VAL A 45 36.00 3.18 4.87
N PHE A 46 34.90 2.71 4.27
CA PHE A 46 33.55 3.09 4.66
C PHE A 46 33.29 2.81 6.14
N CYS A 47 33.60 1.60 6.62
CA CYS A 47 33.42 1.26 8.04
C CYS A 47 34.24 2.19 8.94
N GLY A 48 35.47 2.54 8.57
CA GLY A 48 36.27 3.51 9.35
C GLY A 48 35.67 4.92 9.39
N VAL A 49 35.12 5.39 8.26
CA VAL A 49 34.42 6.68 8.19
C VAL A 49 33.12 6.65 8.99
N TRP A 50 32.35 5.57 8.86
CA TRP A 50 31.12 5.33 9.61
C TRP A 50 31.37 5.29 11.13
N GLU A 51 32.36 4.52 11.58
CA GLU A 51 32.77 4.43 12.99
C GLU A 51 33.12 5.83 13.55
N THR A 52 33.90 6.61 12.79
CA THR A 52 34.32 7.97 13.18
C THR A 52 33.11 8.90 13.27
N TYR A 53 32.25 8.90 12.25
CA TYR A 53 31.05 9.72 12.21
C TYR A 53 30.06 9.38 13.33
N CYS A 54 29.85 8.08 13.62
CA CYS A 54 29.04 7.64 14.75
C CYS A 54 29.61 8.18 16.08
N GLY A 55 30.93 8.14 16.26
CA GLY A 55 31.60 8.72 17.43
C GLY A 55 31.35 10.23 17.58
N GLU A 56 31.40 10.98 16.47
CA GLU A 56 31.10 12.41 16.45
C GLU A 56 29.62 12.69 16.80
N LEU A 57 28.68 11.90 16.28
CA LEU A 57 27.26 11.99 16.64
C LEU A 57 27.03 11.73 18.13
N LEU A 58 27.67 10.69 18.69
CA LEU A 58 27.61 10.37 20.13
C LEU A 58 28.07 11.56 20.98
N HIS A 59 29.12 12.26 20.57
CA HIS A 59 29.65 13.43 21.25
C HIS A 59 28.94 14.76 20.92
N GLY A 60 27.98 14.74 20.00
CA GLY A 60 27.20 15.92 19.61
C GLY A 60 27.94 16.89 18.69
N SER A 61 29.05 16.45 18.08
CA SER A 61 29.81 17.22 17.09
C SER A 61 29.49 16.84 15.65
N GLY A 62 28.85 15.69 15.42
CA GLY A 62 28.44 15.23 14.09
C GLY A 62 27.19 15.94 13.59
N ASP A 63 27.13 16.20 12.29
CA ASP A 63 25.94 16.73 11.61
C ASP A 63 24.98 15.58 11.24
N PRO A 64 23.75 15.53 11.78
CA PRO A 64 22.76 14.50 11.46
C PRO A 64 22.41 14.40 9.96
N GLY A 65 22.64 15.45 9.18
CA GLY A 65 22.33 15.47 7.74
C GLY A 65 23.15 14.48 6.89
N TYR A 66 24.24 13.90 7.44
CA TYR A 66 25.00 12.84 6.79
C TYR A 66 24.53 11.42 7.15
N LEU A 67 23.63 11.29 8.14
CA LEU A 67 23.27 10.00 8.73
C LEU A 67 22.68 9.07 7.70
N HIS A 68 21.61 9.51 7.03
CA HIS A 68 20.91 8.73 6.03
C HIS A 68 21.78 8.45 4.78
N PRO A 69 22.43 9.45 4.14
CA PRO A 69 23.35 9.18 3.02
C PRO A 69 24.42 8.14 3.37
N LEU A 70 25.11 8.29 4.51
CA LEU A 70 26.14 7.31 4.89
C LEU A 70 25.54 5.93 5.18
N ALA A 71 24.37 5.88 5.83
CA ALA A 71 23.69 4.63 6.13
C ALA A 71 23.20 3.90 4.86
N SER A 72 22.83 4.62 3.79
CA SER A 72 22.34 3.99 2.55
C SER A 72 23.37 3.06 1.92
N LEU A 73 24.67 3.33 2.11
CA LEU A 73 25.76 2.48 1.64
C LEU A 73 25.73 1.07 2.24
N PHE A 74 25.12 0.84 3.41
CA PHE A 74 24.96 -0.51 3.96
C PHE A 74 24.13 -1.42 3.04
N GLN A 75 23.24 -0.84 2.23
CA GLN A 75 22.37 -1.58 1.31
C GLN A 75 23.08 -1.97 0.00
N GLN A 76 24.29 -1.46 -0.23
CA GLN A 76 24.97 -1.57 -1.52
C GLN A 76 26.02 -2.70 -1.61
N SER A 77 26.04 -3.60 -0.63
CA SER A 77 26.91 -4.77 -0.70
C SER A 77 26.25 -5.92 -1.47
N SER A 78 26.60 -6.05 -2.74
CA SER A 78 26.09 -7.12 -3.61
C SER A 78 26.72 -8.50 -3.36
N ASN A 79 27.83 -8.59 -2.62
CA ASN A 79 28.50 -9.85 -2.33
C ASN A 79 28.53 -10.20 -0.83
N GLU A 80 28.56 -11.50 -0.55
CA GLU A 80 28.48 -12.08 0.79
C GLU A 80 29.66 -11.70 1.70
N GLU A 81 30.87 -11.57 1.16
CA GLU A 81 32.05 -11.15 1.95
C GLU A 81 31.94 -9.69 2.37
N GLY A 82 31.47 -8.81 1.48
CA GLY A 82 31.22 -7.42 1.79
C GLY A 82 30.14 -7.26 2.86
N ARG A 83 29.05 -8.03 2.74
CA ARG A 83 27.96 -8.06 3.72
C ARG A 83 28.48 -8.49 5.08
N ARG A 84 29.27 -9.56 5.15
CA ARG A 84 29.91 -10.03 6.38
C ARG A 84 30.78 -8.96 7.03
N ARG A 85 31.54 -8.19 6.24
CA ARG A 85 32.38 -7.10 6.77
C ARG A 85 31.56 -5.94 7.32
N LEU A 86 30.50 -5.53 6.62
CA LEU A 86 29.57 -4.51 7.12
C LEU A 86 28.94 -4.95 8.45
N ILE A 87 28.54 -6.22 8.56
CA ILE A 87 28.00 -6.82 9.80
C ILE A 87 29.03 -6.78 10.93
N GLN A 88 30.28 -7.18 10.65
CA GLN A 88 31.32 -7.28 11.68
C GLN A 88 31.86 -5.94 12.15
N ARG A 89 31.93 -4.94 11.26
CA ARG A 89 32.57 -3.65 11.55
C ARG A 89 31.61 -2.47 11.63
N GLY A 90 30.66 -2.38 10.70
CA GLY A 90 29.73 -1.26 10.62
C GLY A 90 28.59 -1.33 11.65
N LEU A 91 27.94 -2.49 11.79
CA LEU A 91 26.77 -2.64 12.68
C LEU A 91 27.05 -2.37 14.17
N PRO A 92 28.22 -2.73 14.76
CA PRO A 92 28.52 -2.38 16.15
C PRO A 92 28.37 -0.89 16.47
N SER A 93 28.84 0.00 15.59
CA SER A 93 28.68 1.45 15.76
C SER A 93 27.23 1.91 15.64
N LEU A 94 26.47 1.28 14.73
CA LEU A 94 25.04 1.56 14.57
C LEU A 94 24.27 1.17 15.85
N ARG A 95 24.52 -0.02 16.41
CA ARG A 95 23.93 -0.43 17.71
C ARG A 95 24.28 0.55 18.83
N GLN A 96 25.53 0.97 18.92
CA GLN A 96 25.98 1.93 19.93
C GLN A 96 25.23 3.28 19.83
N LEU A 97 24.91 3.75 18.61
CA LEU A 97 24.11 4.96 18.44
C LEU A 97 22.72 4.82 19.08
N PHE A 98 22.03 3.69 18.88
CA PHE A 98 20.73 3.46 19.50
C PHE A 98 20.82 3.29 21.02
N GLU A 99 21.77 2.50 21.52
CA GLU A 99 21.98 2.26 22.95
C GLU A 99 22.26 3.56 23.72
N SER A 100 22.92 4.53 23.08
CA SER A 100 23.18 5.86 23.64
C SER A 100 21.96 6.81 23.64
N ARG A 101 20.85 6.39 23.03
CA ARG A 101 19.63 7.20 22.82
C ARG A 101 19.85 8.49 22.03
N CYS A 102 20.82 8.50 21.11
CA CYS A 102 21.07 9.65 20.23
C CYS A 102 19.86 10.02 19.35
N HIS A 103 18.97 9.07 19.06
CA HIS A 103 17.75 9.28 18.27
C HIS A 103 16.72 10.21 18.94
N ILE A 104 16.78 10.39 20.26
CA ILE A 104 15.83 11.23 21.01
C ILE A 104 16.26 12.72 21.02
N ARG A 105 17.38 13.07 20.36
CA ARG A 105 17.88 14.45 20.35
C ARG A 105 17.04 15.36 19.45
N GLU A 106 16.76 16.57 19.94
CA GLU A 106 16.08 17.63 19.19
C GLU A 106 16.76 17.88 17.82
N GLY A 107 15.95 17.98 16.76
CA GLY A 107 16.41 18.24 15.39
C GLY A 107 16.71 17.00 14.56
N SER A 108 16.61 15.79 15.12
CA SER A 108 16.71 14.55 14.35
C SER A 108 15.39 14.22 13.64
N SER A 109 15.46 13.83 12.36
CA SER A 109 14.31 13.25 11.66
C SER A 109 14.06 11.82 12.17
N PRO A 110 12.84 11.48 12.62
CA PRO A 110 12.51 10.09 12.98
C PRO A 110 12.77 9.11 11.83
N ASP A 111 12.49 9.51 10.59
CA ASP A 111 12.64 8.66 9.40
C ASP A 111 14.10 8.27 9.14
N ASP A 112 15.05 9.18 9.37
CA ASP A 112 16.48 8.86 9.21
C ASP A 112 16.93 7.82 10.23
N TRP A 113 16.43 7.91 11.46
CA TRP A 113 16.73 6.93 12.51
C TRP A 113 16.02 5.60 12.27
N LEU A 114 14.76 5.60 11.84
CA LEU A 114 14.06 4.37 11.47
C LEU A 114 14.69 3.72 10.24
N PHE A 115 15.28 4.49 9.32
CA PHE A 115 16.09 3.93 8.23
C PHE A 115 17.32 3.17 8.74
N LEU A 116 17.98 3.64 9.81
CA LEU A 116 19.04 2.89 10.47
C LEU A 116 18.50 1.61 11.14
N LEU A 117 17.31 1.68 11.75
CA LEU A 117 16.66 0.51 12.34
C LEU A 117 16.31 -0.55 11.28
N LYS A 118 15.88 -0.10 10.10
CA LYS A 118 15.68 -0.94 8.91
C LYS A 118 16.95 -1.69 8.53
N ILE A 119 18.11 -1.01 8.55
CA ILE A 119 19.41 -1.65 8.27
C ILE A 119 19.75 -2.69 9.32
N LEU A 120 19.47 -2.43 10.61
CA LEU A 120 19.66 -3.42 11.68
C LEU A 120 18.82 -4.66 11.43
N VAL A 121 17.53 -4.53 11.14
CA VAL A 121 16.66 -5.70 10.89
C VAL A 121 17.12 -6.45 9.63
N SER A 122 17.54 -5.73 8.58
CA SER A 122 17.97 -6.35 7.31
C SER A 122 19.30 -7.11 7.39
N LEU A 123 20.24 -6.67 8.26
CA LEU A 123 21.62 -7.19 8.28
C LEU A 123 22.02 -7.88 9.59
N ASP A 124 21.39 -7.56 10.72
CA ASP A 124 21.73 -8.08 12.03
C ASP A 124 20.91 -9.33 12.40
N HIS A 125 21.30 -9.97 13.50
CA HIS A 125 20.58 -11.10 14.07
C HIS A 125 19.70 -10.64 15.25
N PRO A 126 18.48 -11.20 15.46
CA PRO A 126 17.59 -10.78 16.53
C PRO A 126 18.19 -10.96 17.94
N GLN A 127 19.08 -11.93 18.14
CA GLN A 127 19.79 -12.10 19.43
C GLN A 127 20.73 -10.94 19.79
N THR A 128 21.22 -10.18 18.80
CA THR A 128 22.17 -9.07 19.00
C THR A 128 21.54 -7.70 18.83
N GLY A 129 20.70 -7.53 17.81
CA GLY A 129 20.03 -6.26 17.51
C GLY A 129 18.57 -6.18 17.96
N GLY A 130 17.93 -7.30 18.30
CA GLY A 130 16.48 -7.35 18.49
C GLY A 130 15.97 -6.52 19.66
N GLN A 131 16.70 -6.47 20.78
CA GLN A 131 16.28 -5.67 21.93
C GLN A 131 16.25 -4.17 21.60
N ILE A 132 17.16 -3.68 20.75
CA ILE A 132 17.15 -2.29 20.29
C ILE A 132 15.86 -1.99 19.51
N VAL A 133 15.45 -2.89 18.61
CA VAL A 133 14.22 -2.74 17.83
C VAL A 133 13.00 -2.70 18.75
N VAL A 134 12.93 -3.62 19.72
CA VAL A 134 11.84 -3.67 20.71
C VAL A 134 11.81 -2.40 21.56
N ASP A 135 12.96 -1.92 22.04
CA ASP A 135 13.04 -0.70 22.85
C ASP A 135 12.57 0.53 22.06
N VAL A 136 12.91 0.60 20.77
CA VAL A 136 12.46 1.70 19.88
C VAL A 136 10.94 1.63 19.66
N ILE A 137 10.40 0.45 19.36
CA ILE A 137 8.94 0.21 19.26
C ILE A 137 8.24 0.65 20.55
N GLN A 138 8.69 0.14 21.70
CA GLN A 138 8.06 0.38 23.00
C GLN A 138 8.19 1.83 23.48
N SER A 139 9.15 2.59 22.94
CA SER A 139 9.30 4.01 23.24
C SER A 139 8.32 4.91 22.48
N GLY A 140 7.62 4.39 21.46
CA GLY A 140 6.77 5.16 20.56
C GLY A 140 7.55 6.08 19.62
N PHE A 141 8.87 5.91 19.50
CA PHE A 141 9.71 6.76 18.67
C PHE A 141 9.35 6.60 17.18
N GLY A 142 8.98 7.71 16.55
CA GLY A 142 8.56 7.73 15.15
C GLY A 142 7.30 6.89 14.91
N GLY A 143 6.40 6.79 15.89
CA GLY A 143 5.20 5.94 15.81
C GLY A 143 4.30 6.18 14.59
N GLU A 144 4.34 7.37 13.98
CA GLU A 144 3.58 7.74 12.77
C GLU A 144 4.34 7.52 11.44
N SER A 145 5.57 7.01 11.48
CA SER A 145 6.40 6.90 10.28
C SER A 145 6.01 5.68 9.44
N PHE A 146 5.83 5.91 8.13
CA PHE A 146 5.60 4.84 7.15
C PHE A 146 6.75 3.82 7.07
N VAL A 147 7.95 4.18 7.56
CA VAL A 147 9.12 3.30 7.56
C VAL A 147 8.88 2.04 8.41
N TRP A 148 7.97 2.07 9.38
CA TRP A 148 7.59 0.89 10.15
C TRP A 148 7.05 -0.25 9.29
N GLY A 149 6.24 0.06 8.27
CA GLY A 149 5.76 -0.95 7.32
C GLY A 149 6.94 -1.67 6.65
N VAL A 150 7.93 -0.91 6.16
CA VAL A 150 9.13 -1.47 5.53
C VAL A 150 9.97 -2.30 6.50
N ILE A 151 10.10 -1.87 7.76
CA ILE A 151 10.84 -2.62 8.78
C ILE A 151 10.18 -3.98 9.05
N PHE A 152 8.86 -4.02 9.19
CA PHE A 152 8.14 -5.26 9.43
C PHE A 152 8.09 -6.16 8.19
N ASP A 153 8.00 -5.60 6.98
CA ASP A 153 8.12 -6.36 5.74
C ASP A 153 9.47 -7.08 5.65
N ILE A 154 10.57 -6.42 6.01
CA ILE A 154 11.89 -7.08 6.05
C ILE A 154 11.92 -8.16 7.14
N ALA A 155 11.34 -7.89 8.32
CA ALA A 155 11.30 -8.87 9.40
C ALA A 155 10.47 -10.11 9.05
N ILE A 156 9.45 -9.98 8.21
CA ILE A 156 8.58 -11.08 7.78
C ILE A 156 9.30 -12.10 6.90
N GLU A 157 10.30 -11.65 6.15
CA GLU A 157 11.12 -12.51 5.28
C GLU A 157 12.10 -13.39 6.09
N ASP A 158 12.30 -13.10 7.38
CA ASP A 158 13.19 -13.83 8.28
C ASP A 158 12.42 -14.41 9.49
N SER A 159 12.31 -15.74 9.53
CA SER A 159 11.57 -16.46 10.58
C SER A 159 12.12 -16.25 12.01
N GLU A 160 13.42 -15.92 12.17
CA GLU A 160 14.00 -15.66 13.49
C GLU A 160 13.61 -14.26 13.98
N TRP A 161 13.68 -13.25 13.11
CA TRP A 161 13.17 -11.91 13.40
C TRP A 161 11.67 -11.92 13.66
N SER A 162 10.91 -12.63 12.83
CA SER A 162 9.47 -12.76 12.97
C SER A 162 9.07 -13.28 14.35
N ARG A 163 9.64 -14.43 14.75
CA ARG A 163 9.40 -15.03 16.07
C ARG A 163 9.84 -14.12 17.21
N PHE A 164 10.99 -13.47 17.08
CA PHE A 164 11.54 -12.61 18.12
C PHE A 164 10.63 -11.41 18.40
N LEU A 165 10.23 -10.67 17.36
CA LEU A 165 9.39 -9.48 17.52
C LEU A 165 8.01 -9.84 18.08
N GLN A 166 7.44 -10.94 17.61
CA GLN A 166 6.18 -11.48 18.11
C GLN A 166 6.24 -11.78 19.61
N GLU A 167 7.25 -12.53 20.06
CA GLU A 167 7.41 -12.85 21.48
C GLU A 167 7.59 -11.58 22.33
N LYS A 168 8.42 -10.64 21.88
CA LYS A 168 8.80 -9.47 22.68
C LYS A 168 7.76 -8.36 22.69
N CYS A 169 6.98 -8.20 21.64
CA CYS A 169 5.96 -7.16 21.55
C CYS A 169 4.55 -7.65 21.93
N ALA A 170 4.30 -8.97 22.01
CA ALA A 170 2.96 -9.50 22.27
C ALA A 170 2.29 -8.99 23.56
N SER A 171 3.05 -8.78 24.64
CA SER A 171 2.48 -8.34 25.92
C SER A 171 2.05 -6.87 25.94
N ASN A 172 2.60 -6.06 25.03
CA ASN A 172 2.36 -4.62 24.94
C ASN A 172 2.54 -4.20 23.47
N PRO A 173 1.55 -4.48 22.60
CA PRO A 173 1.62 -4.08 21.20
C PRO A 173 1.77 -2.54 21.09
N PRO A 174 2.54 -2.05 20.11
CA PRO A 174 2.68 -0.61 19.88
C PRO A 174 1.33 0.03 19.49
N ASP A 175 1.23 1.33 19.73
CA ASP A 175 0.13 2.19 19.28
C ASP A 175 0.53 2.96 18.00
N LEU A 176 -0.34 3.89 17.57
CA LEU A 176 -0.15 4.73 16.38
C LEU A 176 0.02 3.89 15.10
N PHE A 177 0.56 4.48 14.03
CA PHE A 177 0.81 3.76 12.77
C PHE A 177 1.75 2.54 12.94
N CYS A 178 2.74 2.61 13.85
CA CYS A 178 3.60 1.46 14.19
C CYS A 178 2.78 0.26 14.71
N GLY A 179 1.76 0.53 15.52
CA GLY A 179 0.76 -0.43 15.99
C GLY A 179 0.07 -1.17 14.85
N ILE A 180 -0.35 -0.43 13.83
CA ILE A 180 -1.02 -0.96 12.64
C ILE A 180 -0.08 -1.81 11.81
N CYS A 181 1.13 -1.35 11.52
CA CYS A 181 2.08 -2.17 10.79
C CYS A 181 2.44 -3.46 11.55
N PHE A 182 2.52 -3.40 12.89
CA PHE A 182 2.73 -4.59 13.71
C PHE A 182 1.50 -5.52 13.71
N LEU A 183 0.29 -4.96 13.60
CA LEU A 183 -0.95 -5.71 13.44
C LEU A 183 -0.97 -6.48 12.12
N ASP A 184 -0.68 -5.82 11.00
CA ASP A 184 -0.65 -6.44 9.66
C ASP A 184 0.41 -7.54 9.58
N PHE A 185 1.60 -7.27 10.13
CA PHE A 185 2.66 -8.25 10.30
C PHE A 185 2.19 -9.47 11.13
N SER A 186 1.44 -9.25 12.20
CA SER A 186 0.89 -10.33 13.03
C SER A 186 -0.21 -11.12 12.33
N ASN A 187 -1.11 -10.44 11.63
CA ASN A 187 -2.17 -11.05 10.82
C ASN A 187 -1.58 -11.95 9.73
N HIS A 188 -0.54 -11.47 9.04
CA HIS A 188 0.17 -12.25 8.05
C HIS A 188 0.74 -13.53 8.66
N LEU A 189 1.50 -13.45 9.75
CA LEU A 189 2.12 -14.62 10.39
C LEU A 189 1.07 -15.58 10.96
N ALA A 190 -0.06 -15.07 11.48
CA ALA A 190 -1.17 -15.92 11.90
C ALA A 190 -1.78 -16.70 10.73
N LYS A 191 -1.92 -16.05 9.56
CA LYS A 191 -2.46 -16.67 8.34
C LYS A 191 -1.51 -17.67 7.69
N THR A 192 -0.21 -17.36 7.62
CA THR A 192 0.78 -18.18 6.88
C THR A 192 1.48 -19.22 7.76
N GLU A 193 1.76 -18.89 9.03
CA GLU A 193 2.48 -19.76 9.96
C GLU A 193 1.58 -20.40 11.03
N GLY A 194 0.30 -20.03 11.10
CA GLY A 194 -0.64 -20.56 12.08
C GLY A 194 -0.33 -20.10 13.51
N MET A 195 0.16 -18.88 13.65
CA MET A 195 0.58 -18.33 14.94
C MET A 195 -0.59 -18.22 15.94
N SER A 196 -0.35 -18.68 17.16
CA SER A 196 -1.26 -18.53 18.29
C SER A 196 -0.49 -18.56 19.62
N PRO A 197 -0.81 -17.71 20.61
CA PRO A 197 -1.87 -16.70 20.59
C PRO A 197 -1.49 -15.47 19.75
N HIS A 198 -2.49 -14.76 19.22
CA HIS A 198 -2.28 -13.50 18.51
C HIS A 198 -1.86 -12.38 19.47
N PRO A 199 -0.84 -11.53 19.17
CA PRO A 199 -0.38 -10.42 20.02
C PRO A 199 -1.48 -9.49 20.51
N PHE A 200 -2.45 -9.21 19.64
CA PHE A 200 -3.56 -8.31 19.94
C PHE A 200 -4.70 -8.98 20.73
N GLY A 201 -4.56 -10.25 21.12
CA GLY A 201 -5.47 -10.92 22.05
C GLY A 201 -5.24 -10.55 23.53
N THR A 202 -4.33 -9.63 23.81
CA THR A 202 -4.08 -9.08 25.17
C THR A 202 -5.03 -7.94 25.49
N GLY A 203 -5.17 -7.57 26.77
CA GLY A 203 -6.07 -6.48 27.17
C GLY A 203 -5.75 -5.12 26.54
N SER A 204 -4.46 -4.80 26.34
CA SER A 204 -4.02 -3.59 25.63
C SER A 204 -4.27 -3.70 24.13
N GLY A 205 -3.98 -4.84 23.51
CA GLY A 205 -4.26 -5.09 22.10
C GLY A 205 -5.74 -4.99 21.76
N LEU A 206 -6.61 -5.58 22.59
CA LEU A 206 -8.07 -5.50 22.44
C LEU A 206 -8.58 -4.06 22.53
N LYS A 207 -7.97 -3.23 23.38
CA LYS A 207 -8.32 -1.80 23.47
C LYS A 207 -7.99 -1.07 22.18
N LEU A 208 -6.82 -1.32 21.58
CA LEU A 208 -6.43 -0.75 20.29
C LEU A 208 -7.38 -1.20 19.17
N LEU A 209 -7.72 -2.50 19.11
CA LEU A 209 -8.68 -3.02 18.12
C LEU A 209 -10.05 -2.35 18.25
N GLN A 210 -10.54 -2.15 19.48
CA GLN A 210 -11.80 -1.45 19.73
C GLN A 210 -11.72 0.02 19.30
N GLU A 211 -10.60 0.71 19.58
CA GLU A 211 -10.38 2.10 19.17
C GLU A 211 -10.38 2.23 17.65
N TRP A 212 -9.64 1.40 16.93
CA TRP A 212 -9.58 1.42 15.47
C TRP A 212 -10.91 1.08 14.79
N LEU A 213 -11.65 0.08 15.31
CA LEU A 213 -12.98 -0.28 14.80
C LEU A 213 -14.09 0.71 15.18
N SER A 214 -13.82 1.65 16.09
CA SER A 214 -14.78 2.69 16.49
C SER A 214 -14.39 4.08 16.01
N SER A 215 -13.33 4.20 15.19
CA SER A 215 -12.89 5.50 14.67
C SER A 215 -13.86 5.96 13.58
N ASP A 216 -14.37 7.18 13.74
CA ASP A 216 -15.17 7.86 12.72
C ASP A 216 -14.28 8.65 11.73
N ASP A 217 -12.95 8.63 11.90
CA ASP A 217 -12.00 9.31 11.01
C ASP A 217 -11.81 8.50 9.72
N PRO A 218 -12.15 9.04 8.53
CA PRO A 218 -11.91 8.36 7.27
C PRO A 218 -10.44 7.99 7.03
N GLY A 219 -9.50 8.74 7.60
CA GLY A 219 -8.07 8.43 7.54
C GLY A 219 -7.69 7.12 8.23
N ASP A 220 -8.49 6.68 9.19
CA ASP A 220 -8.29 5.45 9.96
C ASP A 220 -9.01 4.23 9.36
N GLU A 221 -9.68 4.35 8.19
CA GLU A 221 -10.41 3.22 7.60
C GLU A 221 -9.51 1.99 7.38
N SER A 222 -8.27 2.22 6.92
CA SER A 222 -7.28 1.15 6.76
C SER A 222 -6.96 0.43 8.08
N TYR A 223 -7.03 1.15 9.21
CA TYR A 223 -6.76 0.59 10.54
C TYR A 223 -7.91 -0.31 10.98
N ALA A 224 -9.14 0.13 10.74
CA ALA A 224 -10.34 -0.65 11.00
C ALA A 224 -10.38 -1.93 10.15
N MET A 225 -9.91 -1.88 8.89
CA MET A 225 -9.78 -3.05 8.02
C MET A 225 -8.82 -4.08 8.61
N SER A 226 -7.60 -3.67 8.97
CA SER A 226 -6.61 -4.55 9.60
C SER A 226 -7.11 -5.12 10.93
N ALA A 227 -7.79 -4.31 11.74
CA ALA A 227 -8.41 -4.75 12.99
C ALA A 227 -9.50 -5.79 12.76
N ALA A 228 -10.34 -5.63 11.73
CA ALA A 228 -11.38 -6.58 11.37
C ALA A 228 -10.80 -7.93 10.94
N GLU A 229 -9.69 -7.94 10.18
CA GLU A 229 -9.00 -9.18 9.80
C GLU A 229 -8.49 -9.96 11.02
N THR A 230 -7.98 -9.25 12.04
CA THR A 230 -7.42 -9.85 13.26
C THR A 230 -8.44 -10.67 14.03
N ILE A 231 -9.73 -10.32 13.96
CA ILE A 231 -10.80 -10.92 14.76
C ILE A 231 -10.84 -12.45 14.60
N GLN A 232 -10.51 -12.98 13.42
CA GLN A 232 -10.51 -14.43 13.16
C GLN A 232 -9.49 -15.22 14.00
N PHE A 233 -8.43 -14.56 14.47
CA PHE A 233 -7.35 -15.16 15.27
C PHE A 233 -7.60 -15.03 16.78
N LEU A 234 -8.67 -14.35 17.18
CA LEU A 234 -9.08 -14.20 18.56
C LEU A 234 -10.05 -15.32 18.96
N GLY A 235 -10.36 -15.42 20.25
CA GLY A 235 -11.36 -16.38 20.75
C GLY A 235 -12.16 -15.79 21.91
N GLY A 236 -13.17 -16.53 22.35
CA GLY A 236 -13.86 -16.24 23.62
C GLY A 236 -14.97 -15.20 23.52
N ALA A 237 -15.06 -14.34 24.53
CA ALA A 237 -16.06 -13.27 24.60
C ALA A 237 -15.60 -12.05 23.78
N GLU A 238 -14.31 -11.80 23.80
CA GLU A 238 -13.61 -10.68 23.19
C GLU A 238 -13.77 -10.71 21.66
N GLN A 239 -13.63 -11.88 21.04
CA GLN A 239 -13.91 -12.06 19.61
C GLN A 239 -15.35 -11.67 19.26
N ARG A 240 -16.33 -12.05 20.09
CA ARG A 240 -17.75 -11.76 19.83
C ARG A 240 -18.05 -10.27 19.95
N GLU A 241 -17.49 -9.60 20.95
CA GLU A 241 -17.63 -8.15 21.12
C GLU A 241 -17.06 -7.38 19.92
N LEU A 242 -15.88 -7.75 19.43
CA LEU A 242 -15.26 -7.13 18.26
C LEU A 242 -16.03 -7.43 16.97
N LEU A 243 -16.56 -8.66 16.80
CA LEU A 243 -17.43 -8.99 15.67
C LEU A 243 -18.68 -8.12 15.67
N ASP A 244 -19.32 -7.95 16.82
CA ASP A 244 -20.53 -7.13 16.95
C ASP A 244 -20.27 -5.66 16.63
N LEU A 245 -19.10 -5.14 17.00
CA LEU A 245 -18.67 -3.79 16.63
C LEU A 245 -18.42 -3.67 15.11
N ALA A 246 -17.63 -4.58 14.54
CA ALA A 246 -17.21 -4.52 13.13
C ALA A 246 -18.36 -4.72 12.13
N VAL A 247 -19.40 -5.52 12.45
CA VAL A 247 -20.56 -5.67 11.55
C VAL A 247 -21.38 -4.41 11.39
N THR A 248 -21.33 -3.51 12.38
CA THR A 248 -22.06 -2.23 12.36
C THR A 248 -21.20 -1.07 11.88
N HIS A 249 -19.98 -1.34 11.41
CA HIS A 249 -19.08 -0.31 10.91
C HIS A 249 -19.65 0.39 9.66
N ASP A 250 -19.43 1.69 9.54
CA ASP A 250 -19.96 2.48 8.42
C ASP A 250 -19.28 2.11 7.09
N SER A 251 -17.96 1.90 7.11
CA SER A 251 -17.22 1.36 5.96
C SER A 251 -17.74 -0.01 5.50
N GLU A 252 -18.04 -0.09 4.21
CA GLU A 252 -18.44 -1.32 3.53
C GLU A 252 -17.29 -2.31 3.37
N GLU A 253 -16.05 -1.81 3.29
CA GLU A 253 -14.85 -2.63 3.20
C GLU A 253 -14.60 -3.37 4.51
N VAL A 254 -14.75 -2.68 5.65
CA VAL A 254 -14.69 -3.31 6.98
C VAL A 254 -15.80 -4.34 7.13
N ARG A 255 -17.03 -4.01 6.73
CA ARG A 255 -18.17 -4.96 6.77
C ARG A 255 -17.97 -6.17 5.86
N LEU A 256 -17.31 -6.00 4.72
CA LEU A 256 -16.96 -7.10 3.83
C LEU A 256 -15.90 -8.02 4.46
N ILE A 257 -14.84 -7.46 5.05
CA ILE A 257 -13.81 -8.24 5.75
C ILE A 257 -14.43 -9.02 6.91
N VAL A 258 -15.19 -8.38 7.79
CA VAL A 258 -15.81 -9.06 8.94
C VAL A 258 -16.82 -10.12 8.49
N SER A 259 -17.49 -9.94 7.35
CA SER A 259 -18.40 -10.97 6.80
C SER A 259 -17.66 -12.25 6.37
N GLU A 260 -16.42 -12.12 5.90
CA GLU A 260 -15.54 -13.24 5.61
C GLU A 260 -15.08 -13.93 6.89
N VAL A 261 -14.68 -13.15 7.91
CA VAL A 261 -14.35 -13.68 9.24
C VAL A 261 -15.53 -14.45 9.83
N LEU A 262 -16.73 -13.85 9.81
CA LEU A 262 -17.97 -14.47 10.24
C LEU A 262 -18.26 -15.75 9.47
N SER A 263 -18.00 -15.80 8.17
CA SER A 263 -18.25 -17.01 7.39
C SER A 263 -17.45 -18.23 7.86
N ASN A 264 -16.33 -18.00 8.55
CA ASN A 264 -15.47 -19.02 9.17
C ASN A 264 -15.89 -19.38 10.60
N VAL A 265 -16.33 -18.42 11.41
CA VAL A 265 -16.68 -18.64 12.84
C VAL A 265 -18.17 -18.87 13.10
N ASP A 266 -19.03 -18.17 12.36
CA ASP A 266 -20.50 -18.20 12.40
C ASP A 266 -21.05 -18.14 10.96
N CYS A 267 -20.97 -19.30 10.31
CA CYS A 267 -21.36 -19.52 8.92
C CYS A 267 -22.68 -18.84 8.53
N GLU A 268 -23.71 -18.90 9.36
CA GLU A 268 -25.04 -18.37 9.02
C GLU A 268 -25.03 -16.84 9.02
N ARG A 269 -24.54 -16.20 10.09
CA ARG A 269 -24.47 -14.74 10.19
C ARG A 269 -23.57 -14.15 9.10
N GLY A 270 -22.43 -14.78 8.82
CA GLY A 270 -21.53 -14.37 7.74
C GLY A 270 -22.19 -14.43 6.36
N THR A 271 -22.98 -15.47 6.09
CA THR A 271 -23.75 -15.57 4.84
C THR A 271 -24.83 -14.51 4.70
N VAL A 272 -25.56 -14.20 5.78
CA VAL A 272 -26.57 -13.14 5.75
C VAL A 272 -25.92 -11.80 5.40
N LEU A 273 -24.81 -11.45 6.06
CA LEU A 273 -24.11 -10.20 5.81
C LEU A 273 -23.50 -10.14 4.40
N LEU A 274 -22.84 -11.21 3.93
CA LEU A 274 -22.34 -11.27 2.55
C LEU A 274 -23.47 -11.11 1.52
N ARG A 275 -24.64 -11.71 1.76
CA ARG A 275 -25.81 -11.57 0.89
C ARG A 275 -26.35 -10.14 0.88
N GLU A 276 -26.35 -9.45 2.01
CA GLU A 276 -26.72 -8.04 2.08
C GLU A 276 -25.74 -7.16 1.28
N LEU A 277 -24.44 -7.40 1.42
CA LEU A 277 -23.39 -6.72 0.66
C LEU A 277 -23.42 -7.03 -0.85
N CYS A 278 -24.07 -8.11 -1.29
CA CYS A 278 -24.36 -8.32 -2.70
C CYS A 278 -25.30 -7.26 -3.29
N PHE A 279 -26.14 -6.59 -2.49
CA PHE A 279 -27.03 -5.56 -3.03
C PHE A 279 -26.35 -4.21 -3.25
N ASN A 280 -25.12 -4.01 -2.76
CA ASN A 280 -24.34 -2.83 -3.11
C ASN A 280 -23.45 -3.11 -4.34
N PRO A 281 -23.60 -2.34 -5.44
CA PRO A 281 -22.76 -2.48 -6.64
C PRO A 281 -21.24 -2.41 -6.39
N ALA A 282 -20.81 -1.59 -5.43
CA ALA A 282 -19.42 -1.39 -5.03
C ALA A 282 -18.79 -2.65 -4.43
N THR A 283 -19.56 -3.46 -3.70
CA THR A 283 -19.07 -4.68 -3.03
C THR A 283 -19.54 -5.97 -3.69
N THR A 284 -20.52 -5.92 -4.61
CA THR A 284 -21.25 -7.12 -5.06
C THR A 284 -20.34 -8.21 -5.62
N ARG A 285 -19.34 -7.85 -6.44
CA ARG A 285 -18.46 -8.81 -7.12
C ARG A 285 -17.65 -9.59 -6.09
N ARG A 286 -17.08 -8.89 -5.12
CA ARG A 286 -16.28 -9.47 -4.03
C ARG A 286 -17.17 -10.29 -3.10
N ALA A 287 -18.29 -9.74 -2.63
CA ALA A 287 -19.22 -10.47 -1.77
C ALA A 287 -19.75 -11.76 -2.43
N ALA A 288 -20.15 -11.68 -3.70
CA ALA A 288 -20.57 -12.86 -4.47
C ALA A 288 -19.43 -13.85 -4.68
N SER A 289 -18.19 -13.40 -4.94
CA SER A 289 -17.02 -14.29 -5.02
C SER A 289 -16.82 -15.06 -3.73
N ARG A 290 -16.89 -14.39 -2.57
CA ARG A 290 -16.76 -15.06 -1.26
C ARG A 290 -17.87 -16.07 -0.98
N LEU A 291 -19.11 -15.77 -1.38
CA LEU A 291 -20.20 -16.75 -1.32
C LEU A 291 -19.93 -17.97 -2.21
N ARG A 292 -19.31 -17.81 -3.40
CA ARG A 292 -18.92 -18.94 -4.26
C ARG A 292 -17.76 -19.73 -3.67
N GLU A 293 -16.70 -19.05 -3.22
CA GLU A 293 -15.52 -19.68 -2.61
C GLU A 293 -15.86 -20.52 -1.37
N SER A 294 -16.89 -20.11 -0.62
CA SER A 294 -17.42 -20.84 0.54
C SER A 294 -18.47 -21.91 0.20
N GLY A 295 -18.78 -22.14 -1.09
CA GLY A 295 -19.77 -23.14 -1.54
C GLY A 295 -21.22 -22.78 -1.21
N ARG A 296 -21.54 -21.49 -1.17
CA ARG A 296 -22.84 -20.93 -0.79
C ARG A 296 -23.46 -20.12 -1.94
N GLU A 297 -23.31 -20.59 -3.17
CA GLU A 297 -23.81 -19.91 -4.37
C GLU A 297 -25.32 -19.68 -4.34
N ASN A 298 -26.06 -20.56 -3.65
CA ASN A 298 -27.51 -20.44 -3.46
C ASN A 298 -27.93 -19.22 -2.63
N ALA A 299 -27.00 -18.60 -1.88
CA ALA A 299 -27.26 -17.39 -1.11
C ALA A 299 -27.10 -16.11 -1.95
N ILE A 300 -26.49 -16.20 -3.13
CA ILE A 300 -26.29 -15.06 -4.03
C ILE A 300 -27.65 -14.64 -4.59
N PRO A 301 -28.09 -13.38 -4.37
CA PRO A 301 -29.38 -12.92 -4.89
C PRO A 301 -29.41 -12.99 -6.42
N ALA A 302 -30.53 -13.41 -7.01
CA ALA A 302 -30.66 -13.48 -8.47
C ALA A 302 -30.67 -12.08 -9.10
N GLU A 303 -31.15 -11.09 -8.35
CA GLU A 303 -31.31 -9.68 -8.70
C GLU A 303 -29.99 -9.04 -9.15
N ILE A 304 -28.85 -9.44 -8.57
CA ILE A 304 -27.54 -8.89 -8.91
C ILE A 304 -27.06 -9.32 -10.31
N ASN A 305 -27.73 -10.31 -10.91
CA ASN A 305 -27.46 -10.74 -12.29
C ASN A 305 -28.26 -9.94 -13.33
N HIS A 306 -29.03 -8.94 -12.90
CA HIS A 306 -29.67 -8.01 -13.83
C HIS A 306 -28.57 -7.27 -14.64
N PRO A 307 -28.64 -7.22 -15.99
CA PRO A 307 -27.57 -6.68 -16.82
C PRO A 307 -27.08 -5.28 -16.40
N GLU A 308 -28.02 -4.41 -16.04
CA GLU A 308 -27.71 -3.05 -15.57
C GLU A 308 -26.96 -3.03 -14.24
N PHE A 309 -27.29 -3.93 -13.30
CA PHE A 309 -26.60 -4.03 -12.02
C PHE A 309 -25.19 -4.60 -12.19
N VAL A 310 -25.03 -5.60 -13.07
CA VAL A 310 -23.72 -6.14 -13.45
C VAL A 310 -22.84 -5.05 -14.05
N ALA A 311 -23.40 -4.22 -14.93
CA ALA A 311 -22.69 -3.11 -15.54
C ALA A 311 -22.35 -2.01 -14.53
N LEU A 312 -23.29 -1.65 -13.63
CA LEU A 312 -23.04 -0.68 -12.57
C LEU A 312 -21.91 -1.13 -11.64
N SER A 313 -21.92 -2.41 -11.24
CA SER A 313 -20.86 -2.98 -10.42
C SER A 313 -19.50 -2.98 -11.14
N GLU A 314 -19.48 -3.29 -12.43
CA GLU A 314 -18.26 -3.15 -13.25
C GLU A 314 -17.71 -1.73 -13.21
N PHE A 315 -18.60 -0.76 -13.34
CA PHE A 315 -18.21 0.64 -13.35
C PHE A 315 -17.68 1.09 -11.99
N CYS A 316 -18.34 0.71 -10.90
CA CYS A 316 -17.84 0.95 -9.54
C CYS A 316 -16.43 0.36 -9.32
N GLU A 317 -16.18 -0.86 -9.78
CA GLU A 317 -14.85 -1.49 -9.68
C GLU A 317 -13.81 -0.72 -10.51
N TRP A 318 -14.17 -0.29 -11.72
CA TRP A 318 -13.29 0.52 -12.57
C TRP A 318 -12.96 1.88 -11.95
N LEU A 319 -13.95 2.58 -11.36
CA LEU A 319 -13.72 3.86 -10.68
C LEU A 319 -12.74 3.72 -9.51
N ARG A 320 -12.93 2.68 -8.68
CA ARG A 320 -12.09 2.42 -7.50
C ARG A 320 -10.63 2.11 -7.83
N ASP A 321 -10.30 1.71 -9.05
CA ASP A 321 -8.91 1.44 -9.44
C ASP A 321 -8.05 2.72 -9.28
N PRO A 322 -6.90 2.65 -8.56
CA PRO A 322 -5.99 3.80 -8.38
C PRO A 322 -5.44 4.41 -9.68
N GLU A 323 -5.38 3.66 -10.78
CA GLU A 323 -4.97 4.19 -12.09
C GLU A 323 -6.07 5.03 -12.76
N ASN A 324 -7.31 4.98 -12.25
CA ASN A 324 -8.46 5.73 -12.74
C ASN A 324 -8.82 6.88 -11.78
N PHE A 325 -9.69 6.63 -10.79
CA PHE A 325 -10.12 7.62 -9.79
C PHE A 325 -9.67 7.25 -8.38
N GLY A 326 -9.42 5.97 -8.08
CA GLY A 326 -9.02 5.48 -6.76
C GLY A 326 -10.17 5.36 -5.74
N GLU A 327 -11.34 5.87 -6.06
CA GLU A 327 -12.54 5.85 -5.21
C GLU A 327 -13.81 5.77 -6.06
N ILE A 328 -14.94 5.50 -5.39
CA ILE A 328 -16.25 5.44 -6.05
C ILE A 328 -16.90 6.81 -5.91
N ALA A 329 -17.59 7.25 -6.97
CA ALA A 329 -18.37 8.49 -6.96
C ALA A 329 -19.51 8.47 -5.94
N ASP A 330 -19.81 9.65 -5.38
CA ASP A 330 -20.88 9.85 -4.39
C ASP A 330 -22.27 9.51 -4.96
N GLU A 331 -22.48 9.88 -6.23
CA GLU A 331 -23.68 9.53 -6.98
C GLU A 331 -23.33 8.85 -8.30
N ILE A 332 -24.04 7.77 -8.62
CA ILE A 332 -23.96 7.08 -9.92
C ILE A 332 -25.36 6.77 -10.42
N ASP A 333 -25.72 7.32 -11.57
CA ASP A 333 -27.02 7.15 -12.23
C ASP A 333 -26.88 6.47 -13.59
N CYS A 334 -27.67 5.43 -13.84
CA CYS A 334 -27.82 4.87 -15.19
C CYS A 334 -28.64 5.85 -16.06
N ILE A 335 -27.98 6.50 -17.02
CA ILE A 335 -28.63 7.48 -17.91
C ILE A 335 -29.10 6.88 -19.24
N GLY A 336 -28.76 5.62 -19.51
CA GLY A 336 -29.24 4.94 -20.69
C GLY A 336 -28.61 3.58 -20.96
N ARG A 337 -29.15 2.93 -22.00
CA ARG A 337 -28.62 1.69 -22.58
C ARG A 337 -28.78 1.73 -24.09
N GLU A 338 -27.80 1.23 -24.82
CA GLU A 338 -27.82 1.16 -26.29
C GLU A 338 -27.28 -0.18 -26.76
N LYS A 339 -27.87 -0.72 -27.83
CA LYS A 339 -27.40 -1.96 -28.46
C LYS A 339 -27.09 -1.71 -29.92
N LEU A 340 -25.86 -1.97 -30.34
CA LEU A 340 -25.41 -1.71 -31.71
C LEU A 340 -24.27 -2.65 -32.12
N TYR A 341 -24.00 -2.70 -33.42
CA TYR A 341 -22.76 -3.29 -33.93
C TYR A 341 -21.56 -2.44 -33.50
N TRP A 342 -20.54 -3.08 -32.93
CA TRP A 342 -19.35 -2.42 -32.40
C TRP A 342 -18.14 -2.67 -33.29
N PRO A 343 -17.66 -1.66 -34.07
CA PRO A 343 -16.55 -1.85 -34.99
C PRO A 343 -15.22 -2.34 -34.38
N PRO A 344 -14.82 -1.96 -33.14
CA PRO A 344 -13.61 -2.47 -32.51
C PRO A 344 -13.58 -3.99 -32.36
N THR A 345 -14.69 -4.60 -31.95
CA THR A 345 -14.78 -6.05 -31.69
C THR A 345 -15.40 -6.84 -32.85
N GLY A 346 -16.10 -6.16 -33.76
CA GLY A 346 -16.73 -6.79 -34.93
C GLY A 346 -17.98 -7.62 -34.61
N ASP A 347 -18.65 -7.34 -33.49
CA ASP A 347 -19.86 -8.02 -33.03
C ASP A 347 -20.92 -7.02 -32.52
N GLU A 348 -22.14 -7.51 -32.25
CA GLU A 348 -23.17 -6.70 -31.61
C GLU A 348 -22.94 -6.65 -30.10
N ARG A 349 -22.97 -5.44 -29.52
CA ARG A 349 -22.69 -5.17 -28.11
C ARG A 349 -23.83 -4.36 -27.49
N GLU A 350 -24.07 -4.62 -26.22
CA GLU A 350 -24.93 -3.80 -25.37
C GLU A 350 -24.04 -2.91 -24.51
N PHE A 351 -24.39 -1.63 -24.43
CA PHE A 351 -23.68 -0.60 -23.69
C PHE A 351 -24.59 0.01 -22.63
N PHE A 352 -24.03 0.25 -21.45
CA PHE A 352 -24.64 0.97 -20.35
C PHE A 352 -23.89 2.27 -20.11
N PHE A 353 -24.63 3.32 -19.74
CA PHE A 353 -24.08 4.66 -19.55
C PHE A 353 -24.38 5.10 -18.13
N PHE A 354 -23.34 5.50 -17.41
CA PHE A 354 -23.45 5.92 -16.03
C PHE A 354 -22.96 7.36 -15.90
N LYS A 355 -23.86 8.26 -15.51
CA LYS A 355 -23.45 9.58 -15.02
C LYS A 355 -22.91 9.38 -13.61
N TYR A 356 -21.76 9.98 -13.30
CA TYR A 356 -21.20 9.98 -11.95
C TYR A 356 -20.90 11.39 -11.48
N VAL A 357 -20.95 11.61 -10.17
CA VAL A 357 -20.69 12.89 -9.52
C VAL A 357 -19.79 12.69 -8.30
N TYR A 358 -18.70 13.47 -8.21
CA TYR A 358 -17.92 13.66 -6.99
C TYR A 358 -18.23 15.05 -6.43
N PHE A 359 -18.72 15.11 -5.20
CA PHE A 359 -19.02 16.35 -4.52
C PHE A 359 -17.74 17.05 -4.08
N SER A 360 -17.67 18.37 -4.24
CA SER A 360 -16.53 19.13 -3.74
C SER A 360 -16.68 19.39 -2.24
N ASP A 361 -15.77 18.84 -1.43
CA ASP A 361 -15.72 19.09 0.02
C ASP A 361 -15.20 20.49 0.41
N CYS A 362 -14.77 21.29 -0.58
CA CYS A 362 -14.17 22.59 -0.35
C CYS A 362 -15.19 23.65 0.10
N GLN A 363 -15.40 23.81 1.41
CA GLN A 363 -16.22 24.89 1.97
C GLN A 363 -15.70 26.31 1.64
N GLU A 364 -14.42 26.46 1.29
CA GLU A 364 -13.79 27.77 1.06
C GLU A 364 -13.58 28.16 -0.41
N GLY A 365 -13.96 27.30 -1.36
CA GLY A 365 -13.71 27.54 -2.78
C GLY A 365 -14.85 27.01 -3.63
N ASN A 366 -15.35 27.84 -4.54
CA ASN A 366 -16.46 27.57 -5.46
C ASN A 366 -16.09 26.53 -6.55
N GLN A 367 -15.41 25.44 -6.18
CA GLN A 367 -15.09 24.34 -7.10
C GLN A 367 -16.40 23.63 -7.43
N PRO A 368 -16.77 23.53 -8.72
CA PRO A 368 -17.95 22.79 -9.11
C PRO A 368 -17.72 21.30 -8.86
N ASP A 369 -18.80 20.58 -8.55
CA ASP A 369 -18.79 19.12 -8.49
C ASP A 369 -18.20 18.53 -9.79
N GLU A 370 -17.36 17.52 -9.64
CA GLU A 370 -16.81 16.83 -10.80
C GLU A 370 -17.85 15.86 -11.33
N THR A 371 -18.35 16.12 -12.54
CA THR A 371 -19.36 15.27 -13.19
C THR A 371 -18.82 14.69 -14.49
N GLY A 372 -19.01 13.38 -14.68
CA GLY A 372 -18.63 12.70 -15.91
C GLY A 372 -19.64 11.65 -16.37
N VAL A 373 -19.28 10.93 -17.45
CA VAL A 373 -20.04 9.79 -17.95
C VAL A 373 -19.10 8.63 -18.22
N GLY A 374 -19.36 7.50 -17.56
CA GLY A 374 -18.75 6.22 -17.86
C GLY A 374 -19.58 5.40 -18.84
N VAL A 375 -18.89 4.55 -19.59
CA VAL A 375 -19.48 3.58 -20.51
C VAL A 375 -19.01 2.19 -20.11
N VAL A 376 -19.94 1.23 -20.04
CA VAL A 376 -19.68 -0.20 -19.81
C VAL A 376 -20.23 -1.02 -20.98
N GLY A 377 -19.49 -2.00 -21.48
CA GLY A 377 -19.97 -2.95 -22.51
C GLY A 377 -18.88 -3.62 -23.36
N SER A 378 -17.88 -2.86 -23.81
CA SER A 378 -16.67 -3.40 -24.48
C SER A 378 -15.45 -3.27 -23.57
N ARG A 379 -14.97 -2.04 -23.38
CA ARG A 379 -14.01 -1.67 -22.35
C ARG A 379 -14.65 -0.63 -21.45
N THR A 380 -14.67 -0.88 -20.16
CA THR A 380 -15.20 0.09 -19.20
C THR A 380 -14.26 1.28 -19.09
N VAL A 381 -14.79 2.50 -19.28
CA VAL A 381 -14.00 3.75 -19.23
C VAL A 381 -14.89 4.98 -19.06
N SER A 382 -14.33 6.05 -18.49
CA SER A 382 -14.80 7.43 -18.63
C SER A 382 -13.79 8.24 -19.44
N LEU A 383 -14.22 8.89 -20.54
CA LEU A 383 -13.34 9.74 -21.34
C LEU A 383 -13.37 11.18 -20.82
N VAL A 384 -12.76 11.39 -19.66
CA VAL A 384 -12.69 12.69 -18.97
C VAL A 384 -12.20 13.79 -19.92
N GLY A 385 -12.91 14.91 -19.95
CA GLY A 385 -12.63 16.04 -20.85
C GLY A 385 -13.11 15.87 -22.30
N HIS A 386 -13.52 14.68 -22.71
CA HIS A 386 -14.07 14.41 -24.05
C HIS A 386 -15.57 14.14 -24.04
N THR A 387 -16.09 13.52 -22.98
CA THR A 387 -17.52 13.22 -22.82
C THR A 387 -18.13 13.99 -21.65
N ASN A 388 -19.42 14.31 -21.73
CA ASN A 388 -20.16 14.91 -20.61
C ASN A 388 -21.65 14.50 -20.65
N PRO A 389 -22.39 14.65 -19.54
CA PRO A 389 -23.78 14.19 -19.46
C PRO A 389 -24.79 14.91 -20.38
N SER A 390 -24.41 16.04 -20.99
CA SER A 390 -25.29 16.75 -21.93
C SER A 390 -25.21 16.21 -23.36
N MET A 391 -24.21 15.37 -23.66
CA MET A 391 -24.07 14.70 -24.94
C MET A 391 -25.11 13.57 -25.07
N SER A 392 -25.53 13.30 -26.29
CA SER A 392 -26.36 12.12 -26.56
C SER A 392 -25.54 10.83 -26.41
N LEU A 393 -26.20 9.73 -26.06
CA LEU A 393 -25.57 8.40 -25.92
C LEU A 393 -24.78 7.99 -27.17
N ARG A 394 -25.29 8.36 -28.35
CA ARG A 394 -24.65 8.07 -29.63
C ARG A 394 -23.35 8.85 -29.83
N GLU A 395 -23.29 10.12 -29.42
CA GLU A 395 -22.07 10.93 -29.50
C GLU A 395 -21.00 10.42 -28.53
N ILE A 396 -21.41 9.97 -27.34
CA ILE A 396 -20.52 9.34 -26.36
C ILE A 396 -19.93 8.05 -26.95
N LEU A 397 -20.76 7.17 -27.53
CA LEU A 397 -20.29 5.95 -28.20
C LEU A 397 -19.39 6.23 -29.39
N ALA A 398 -19.65 7.30 -30.16
CA ALA A 398 -18.79 7.70 -31.27
C ALA A 398 -17.36 7.99 -30.79
N LEU A 399 -17.22 8.78 -29.72
CA LEU A 399 -15.92 9.06 -29.12
C LEU A 399 -15.26 7.81 -28.52
N HIS A 400 -16.04 6.98 -27.82
CA HIS A 400 -15.55 5.73 -27.24
C HIS A 400 -15.05 4.74 -28.30
N CYS A 401 -15.75 4.62 -29.44
CA CYS A 401 -15.33 3.80 -30.57
C CYS A 401 -13.99 4.26 -31.14
N CYS A 402 -13.80 5.58 -31.32
CA CYS A 402 -12.53 6.14 -31.79
C CYS A 402 -11.39 5.83 -30.82
N TRP A 403 -11.62 6.05 -29.52
CA TRP A 403 -10.64 5.80 -28.47
C TRP A 403 -10.24 4.32 -28.40
N GLU A 404 -11.21 3.40 -28.42
CA GLU A 404 -10.91 1.97 -28.32
C GLU A 404 -10.08 1.48 -29.50
N LEU A 405 -10.37 1.93 -30.73
CA LEU A 405 -9.55 1.63 -31.92
C LEU A 405 -8.13 2.17 -31.79
N GLN A 406 -7.97 3.39 -31.25
CA GLN A 406 -6.63 3.97 -31.01
C GLN A 406 -5.83 3.13 -30.01
N GLN A 407 -6.46 2.71 -28.90
CA GLN A 407 -5.82 1.87 -27.89
C GLN A 407 -5.41 0.50 -28.44
N GLN A 408 -6.15 -0.02 -29.43
CA GLN A 408 -5.83 -1.28 -30.11
C GLN A 408 -4.80 -1.12 -31.25
N GLY A 409 -4.42 0.10 -31.62
CA GLY A 409 -3.57 0.36 -32.78
C GLY A 409 -4.23 -0.02 -34.11
N ASP A 410 -5.56 0.01 -34.18
CA ASP A 410 -6.31 -0.36 -35.37
C ASP A 410 -6.11 0.67 -36.49
N ALA A 411 -5.88 0.20 -37.73
CA ALA A 411 -5.64 1.07 -38.89
C ALA A 411 -6.83 1.98 -39.24
N ARG A 412 -8.04 1.66 -38.76
CA ARG A 412 -9.26 2.45 -38.90
C ARG A 412 -9.34 3.60 -37.90
N ALA A 413 -8.50 3.60 -36.86
CA ALA A 413 -8.51 4.61 -35.80
C ALA A 413 -8.24 6.01 -36.39
N PRO A 414 -9.09 7.01 -36.08
CA PRO A 414 -8.83 8.37 -36.53
C PRO A 414 -7.64 8.96 -35.75
N ALA A 415 -6.94 9.93 -36.35
CA ALA A 415 -5.84 10.62 -35.69
C ALA A 415 -6.30 11.52 -34.53
N LEU A 416 -7.54 12.01 -34.59
CA LEU A 416 -8.17 12.86 -33.57
C LEU A 416 -9.49 12.24 -33.12
N LEU A 417 -9.75 12.29 -31.81
CA LEU A 417 -11.04 11.91 -31.24
C LEU A 417 -12.09 12.97 -31.60
N SER A 418 -13.05 12.60 -32.45
CA SER A 418 -14.20 13.46 -32.79
C SER A 418 -15.48 12.65 -32.92
N VAL A 419 -16.60 13.31 -32.61
CA VAL A 419 -17.94 12.73 -32.77
C VAL A 419 -18.21 12.37 -34.23
N GLU A 420 -17.82 13.24 -35.18
CA GLU A 420 -18.05 13.01 -36.61
C GLU A 420 -17.36 11.74 -37.14
N GLU A 421 -16.08 11.54 -36.80
CA GLU A 421 -15.35 10.34 -37.22
C GLU A 421 -15.90 9.08 -36.54
N GLY A 422 -16.25 9.19 -35.26
CA GLY A 422 -16.86 8.08 -34.53
C GLY A 422 -18.21 7.67 -35.12
N GLU A 423 -19.07 8.64 -35.45
CA GLU A 423 -20.33 8.35 -36.11
C GLU A 423 -20.14 7.69 -37.47
N ARG A 424 -19.11 8.11 -38.23
CA ARG A 424 -18.78 7.48 -39.52
C ARG A 424 -18.41 6.01 -39.30
N LEU A 425 -17.62 5.70 -38.27
CA LEU A 425 -17.23 4.33 -37.93
C LEU A 425 -18.42 3.48 -37.49
N LEU A 426 -19.31 4.02 -36.65
CA LEU A 426 -20.51 3.33 -36.16
C LEU A 426 -21.57 3.06 -37.25
N ARG A 427 -21.47 3.68 -38.43
CA ARG A 427 -22.36 3.44 -39.57
C ARG A 427 -21.90 2.29 -40.48
N VAL A 428 -20.67 1.79 -40.32
CA VAL A 428 -20.14 0.73 -41.20
C VAL A 428 -20.77 -0.61 -40.81
N PRO A 429 -21.56 -1.26 -41.69
CA PRO A 429 -22.16 -2.54 -41.38
C PRO A 429 -21.11 -3.66 -41.26
N PRO A 430 -21.42 -4.76 -40.54
CA PRO A 430 -20.55 -5.93 -40.48
C PRO A 430 -20.23 -6.47 -41.89
N GLY A 431 -18.93 -6.57 -42.22
CA GLY A 431 -18.46 -7.34 -43.38
C GLY A 431 -17.98 -6.56 -44.63
N ASN A 432 -17.60 -5.29 -44.50
CA ASN A 432 -16.91 -4.53 -45.56
C ASN A 432 -15.44 -4.28 -45.27
#